data_AF-A0A6V8LP88-F1
#
_entry.id   AF-A0A6V8LP88-F1
#
_cell.length_a   1.000
_cell.length_b   1.000
_cell.length_c   1.000
_cell.angle_alpha   90.00
_cell.angle_beta   90.00
_cell.angle_gamma   90.00
#
_symmetry.space_group_name_H-M   'P 1'
#
loop_
_entity.id
_entity.type
_entity.pdbx_description
1 polymer ?
#
loop_
_entity_poly.entity_id
_entity_poly.type
_entity_poly.pdbx_seq_one_letter_code
_entity_poly.pdbx_strand_id
1 'polypeptide(L)'
;MPPALRLLAPLALLAFLALPALAQSPQAKAQRDAQDLTPFTPPEAFLTGAFLADEMQPAYLFASVREFAQSLKCPTAWLIEKSEKERIARPAAPEAPAEYSLWLEADCPDGVAYFVFTDQSAMTPAQWIAWRKRFHGSKAEGSYGQTKGQLEKAQADGMRVGGELRFIVKGGELLVGKTPEAVLVGELAVKPGYDLQKGQKAAP
;
A
#
# COMPACT_ATOMS: atom_id res chain seq x y z
N MET A 1 -64.60 -5.61 -0.55
CA MET A 1 -63.91 -6.93 -0.60
C MET A 1 -62.85 -6.87 -1.71
N PRO A 2 -61.66 -7.46 -1.50
CA PRO A 2 -60.34 -6.93 -1.89
C PRO A 2 -59.69 -7.73 -3.06
N PRO A 3 -58.40 -7.55 -3.43
CA PRO A 3 -57.50 -6.38 -3.29
C PRO A 3 -56.82 -5.98 -4.62
N ALA A 4 -56.32 -4.74 -4.65
CA ALA A 4 -55.26 -4.31 -5.56
C ALA A 4 -53.92 -4.91 -5.08
N LEU A 5 -53.36 -5.85 -5.86
CA LEU A 5 -52.01 -6.37 -5.67
C LEU A 5 -51.08 -5.63 -6.65
N ARG A 6 -50.44 -4.55 -6.21
CA ARG A 6 -49.31 -3.95 -6.94
C ARG A 6 -48.02 -4.29 -6.20
N LEU A 7 -47.25 -5.12 -6.87
CA LEU A 7 -45.93 -5.65 -6.55
C LEU A 7 -45.04 -4.65 -5.80
N LEU A 8 -44.68 -5.01 -4.56
CA LEU A 8 -43.46 -4.54 -3.91
C LEU A 8 -42.28 -5.08 -4.72
N ALA A 9 -41.57 -4.20 -5.42
CA ALA A 9 -40.25 -4.52 -5.94
C ALA A 9 -39.30 -4.73 -4.74
N PRO A 10 -38.65 -5.88 -4.59
CA PRO A 10 -37.60 -6.01 -3.60
C PRO A 10 -36.41 -5.18 -4.08
N LEU A 11 -36.09 -4.11 -3.35
CA LEU A 11 -34.81 -3.44 -3.43
C LEU A 11 -33.76 -4.47 -3.01
N ALA A 12 -33.16 -5.17 -3.97
CA ALA A 12 -32.03 -6.04 -3.73
C ALA A 12 -30.85 -5.14 -3.32
N LEU A 13 -30.76 -4.87 -2.03
CA LEU A 13 -29.61 -4.24 -1.42
C LEU A 13 -28.47 -5.27 -1.53
N LEU A 14 -27.68 -5.17 -2.60
CA LEU A 14 -26.38 -5.80 -2.71
C LEU A 14 -25.49 -5.17 -1.63
N ALA A 15 -25.64 -5.66 -0.40
CA ALA A 15 -24.63 -5.51 0.62
C ALA A 15 -23.38 -6.20 0.08
N PHE A 16 -22.44 -5.41 -0.44
CA PHE A 16 -21.05 -5.81 -0.56
C PHE A 16 -20.55 -6.07 0.86
N LEU A 17 -20.88 -7.25 1.39
CA LEU A 17 -20.20 -7.81 2.54
C LEU A 17 -18.75 -7.96 2.07
N ALA A 18 -17.88 -7.10 2.60
CA ALA A 18 -16.44 -7.32 2.56
C ALA A 18 -16.19 -8.65 3.26
N LEU A 19 -16.25 -9.75 2.51
CA LEU A 19 -15.91 -11.07 3.01
C LEU A 19 -14.50 -10.96 3.57
N PRO A 20 -14.26 -11.42 4.81
CA PRO A 20 -12.90 -11.46 5.33
C PRO A 20 -12.05 -12.27 4.37
N ALA A 21 -10.91 -11.73 3.96
CA ALA A 21 -10.02 -12.37 3.02
C ALA A 21 -9.54 -13.71 3.60
N LEU A 22 -10.13 -14.82 3.16
CA LEU A 22 -9.68 -16.15 3.53
C LEU A 22 -8.32 -16.42 2.87
N ALA A 23 -7.44 -17.14 3.57
CA ALA A 23 -6.24 -17.68 2.93
C ALA A 23 -6.68 -18.67 1.85
N GLN A 24 -6.21 -18.48 0.63
CA GLN A 24 -6.71 -19.24 -0.51
C GLN A 24 -5.94 -20.56 -0.70
N SER A 25 -4.68 -20.61 -0.27
CA SER A 25 -3.85 -21.81 -0.23
C SER A 25 -3.36 -22.18 1.18
N PRO A 26 -3.01 -23.47 1.43
CA PRO A 26 -2.35 -23.88 2.66
C PRO A 26 -1.03 -23.15 2.92
N GLN A 27 -0.30 -22.79 1.85
CA GLN A 27 0.95 -22.04 1.95
C GLN A 27 0.69 -20.61 2.43
N ALA A 28 -0.31 -19.93 1.87
CA ALA A 28 -0.72 -18.61 2.34
C ALA A 28 -1.11 -18.65 3.81
N LYS A 29 -1.92 -19.64 4.21
CA LYS A 29 -2.28 -19.83 5.63
C LYS A 29 -1.04 -20.00 6.52
N ALA A 30 -0.12 -20.90 6.17
CA ALA A 30 1.07 -21.16 6.97
C ALA A 30 1.95 -19.90 7.13
N GLN A 31 2.09 -19.11 6.07
CA GLN A 31 2.87 -17.87 6.12
C GLN A 31 2.16 -16.78 6.93
N ARG A 32 0.84 -16.64 6.80
CA ARG A 32 0.06 -15.73 7.65
C ARG A 32 0.22 -16.08 9.13
N ASP A 33 0.11 -17.36 9.48
CA ASP A 33 0.28 -17.82 10.86
C ASP A 33 1.70 -17.55 11.38
N ALA A 34 2.74 -17.78 10.55
CA ALA A 34 4.14 -17.56 10.93
C ALA A 34 4.49 -16.08 11.19
N GLN A 35 3.78 -15.16 10.54
CA GLN A 35 4.00 -13.71 10.63
C GLN A 35 2.91 -12.99 11.47
N ASP A 36 2.03 -13.75 12.16
CA ASP A 36 0.88 -13.24 12.93
C ASP A 36 0.00 -12.24 12.14
N LEU A 37 -0.22 -12.54 10.85
CA LEU A 37 -0.97 -11.70 9.92
C LEU A 37 -2.48 -11.99 9.99
N THR A 38 -3.27 -10.92 10.04
CA THR A 38 -4.74 -10.98 10.05
C THR A 38 -5.34 -10.11 8.93
N PRO A 39 -6.51 -10.47 8.37
CA PRO A 39 -7.20 -9.63 7.40
C PRO A 39 -7.42 -8.20 7.89
N PHE A 40 -7.19 -7.26 6.98
CA PHE A 40 -7.33 -5.83 7.21
C PHE A 40 -7.90 -5.12 5.99
N THR A 41 -8.66 -4.06 6.24
CA THR A 41 -9.14 -3.16 5.18
C THR A 41 -8.30 -1.90 5.23
N PRO A 42 -7.39 -1.68 4.26
CA PRO A 42 -6.58 -0.47 4.22
C PRO A 42 -7.44 0.80 4.14
N PRO A 43 -6.97 1.94 4.66
CA PRO A 43 -7.66 3.22 4.48
C PRO A 43 -7.80 3.58 3.00
N GLU A 44 -8.89 4.27 2.66
CA GLU A 44 -9.13 4.70 1.26
C GLU A 44 -8.04 5.65 0.76
N ALA A 45 -7.51 6.51 1.63
CA ALA A 45 -6.42 7.43 1.29
C ALA A 45 -5.12 6.71 0.93
N PHE A 46 -4.88 5.53 1.52
CA PHE A 46 -3.75 4.66 1.17
C PHE A 46 -3.98 4.02 -0.21
N LEU A 47 -5.16 3.42 -0.42
CA LEU A 47 -5.48 2.69 -1.65
C LEU A 47 -5.48 3.60 -2.89
N THR A 48 -5.96 4.83 -2.75
CA THR A 48 -6.08 5.78 -3.87
C THR A 48 -4.82 6.60 -4.12
N GLY A 49 -3.88 6.60 -3.18
CA GLY A 49 -2.60 7.29 -3.32
C GLY A 49 -1.61 6.51 -4.18
N ALA A 50 -0.76 7.25 -4.88
CA ALA A 50 0.46 6.76 -5.52
C ALA A 50 1.45 6.24 -4.47
N PHE A 51 2.41 5.40 -4.88
CA PHE A 51 3.39 4.86 -3.95
C PHE A 51 4.83 4.95 -4.44
N LEU A 52 5.74 5.06 -3.48
CA LEU A 52 7.19 4.94 -3.66
C LEU A 52 7.60 3.48 -3.53
N ALA A 53 8.72 3.09 -4.13
CA ALA A 53 9.28 1.75 -3.98
C ALA A 53 10.81 1.75 -3.74
N ASP A 54 11.34 2.93 -3.39
CA ASP A 54 12.68 3.15 -2.86
C ASP A 54 12.59 4.29 -1.85
N GLU A 55 13.13 4.09 -0.64
CA GLU A 55 13.04 5.07 0.43
C GLU A 55 13.98 6.27 0.21
N MET A 56 15.17 6.00 -0.32
CA MET A 56 16.27 6.96 -0.34
C MET A 56 16.27 7.78 -1.61
N GLN A 57 16.21 7.12 -2.77
CA GLN A 57 16.35 7.75 -4.07
C GLN A 57 15.32 7.19 -5.06
N PRO A 58 14.02 7.37 -4.78
CA PRO A 58 12.98 6.90 -5.69
C PRO A 58 13.09 7.63 -7.03
N ALA A 59 13.18 6.85 -8.11
CA ALA A 59 13.08 7.41 -9.45
C ALA A 59 11.62 7.72 -9.81
N TYR A 60 10.68 6.97 -9.22
CA TYR A 60 9.28 7.00 -9.62
C TYR A 60 8.30 7.12 -8.46
N LEU A 61 7.16 7.75 -8.75
CA LEU A 61 5.90 7.39 -8.10
C LEU A 61 5.14 6.46 -9.03
N PHE A 62 4.76 5.30 -8.51
CA PHE A 62 3.89 4.39 -9.23
C PHE A 62 2.44 4.88 -9.18
N ALA A 63 1.59 4.28 -10.01
CA ALA A 63 0.14 4.53 -9.97
C ALA A 63 -0.46 4.19 -8.59
N SER A 64 -1.78 4.26 -8.45
CA SER A 64 -2.38 4.06 -7.13
C SER A 64 -2.10 2.65 -6.58
N VAL A 65 -2.01 2.52 -5.25
CA VAL A 65 -1.82 1.22 -4.60
C VAL A 65 -2.94 0.23 -5.00
N ARG A 66 -4.17 0.73 -5.19
CA ARG A 66 -5.29 -0.05 -5.70
C ARG A 66 -5.03 -0.59 -7.10
N GLU A 67 -4.62 0.25 -8.04
CA GLU A 67 -4.34 -0.18 -9.42
C GLU A 67 -3.22 -1.22 -9.45
N PHE A 68 -2.18 -1.03 -8.64
CA PHE A 68 -1.13 -2.04 -8.48
C PHE A 68 -1.69 -3.37 -7.96
N ALA A 69 -2.45 -3.36 -6.86
CA ALA A 69 -3.06 -4.58 -6.33
C ALA A 69 -3.97 -5.29 -7.34
N GLN A 70 -4.74 -4.53 -8.11
CA GLN A 70 -5.62 -5.04 -9.17
C GLN A 70 -4.86 -5.56 -10.40
N SER A 71 -3.62 -5.10 -10.62
CA SER A 71 -2.78 -5.56 -11.72
C SER A 71 -2.17 -6.95 -11.47
N LEU A 72 -2.16 -7.40 -10.21
CA LEU A 72 -1.67 -8.71 -9.85
C LEU A 72 -2.61 -9.79 -10.41
N LYS A 73 -2.03 -10.76 -11.11
CA LYS A 73 -2.79 -11.85 -11.77
C LYS A 73 -3.27 -12.92 -10.79
N CYS A 74 -2.78 -12.86 -9.56
CA CYS A 74 -3.08 -13.82 -8.52
C CYS A 74 -4.15 -13.24 -7.59
N PRO A 75 -4.94 -14.10 -6.93
CA PRO A 75 -5.79 -13.65 -5.84
C PRO A 75 -5.00 -12.88 -4.79
N THR A 76 -5.57 -11.77 -4.34
CA THR A 76 -4.91 -10.87 -3.39
C THR A 76 -5.69 -10.69 -2.11
N ALA A 77 -4.98 -10.51 -1.00
CA ALA A 77 -5.55 -10.17 0.30
C ALA A 77 -4.75 -9.06 0.98
N TRP A 78 -5.45 -8.13 1.62
CA TRP A 78 -4.81 -7.15 2.50
C TRP A 78 -4.77 -7.67 3.93
N LEU A 79 -3.58 -7.59 4.52
CA LEU A 79 -3.28 -8.11 5.84
C LEU A 79 -2.49 -7.08 6.64
N ILE A 80 -2.49 -7.27 7.95
CA ILE A 80 -1.71 -6.49 8.91
C ILE A 80 -1.25 -7.43 10.02
N GLU A 81 -0.13 -7.12 10.67
CA GLU A 81 0.27 -7.81 11.90
C GLU A 81 -0.76 -7.55 13.00
N LYS A 82 -1.09 -8.57 13.77
CA LYS A 82 -2.13 -8.49 14.80
C LYS A 82 -1.84 -7.43 15.86
N SER A 83 -0.59 -7.38 16.35
CA SER A 83 -0.13 -6.38 17.31
C SER A 83 -0.27 -4.95 16.77
N GLU A 84 0.00 -4.78 15.47
CA GLU A 84 -0.10 -3.49 14.80
C GLU A 84 -1.55 -3.05 14.63
N LYS A 85 -2.45 -3.97 14.27
CA LYS A 85 -3.90 -3.73 14.24
C LYS A 85 -4.42 -3.25 15.59
N GLU A 86 -3.97 -3.87 16.67
CA GLU A 86 -4.34 -3.50 18.04
C GLU A 86 -3.79 -2.10 18.40
N ARG A 87 -2.54 -1.80 18.00
CA ARG A 87 -1.90 -0.50 18.22
C ARG A 87 -2.62 0.64 17.52
N ILE A 88 -2.95 0.48 16.23
CA ILE A 88 -3.63 1.55 15.46
C ILE A 88 -5.09 1.75 15.86
N ALA A 89 -5.73 0.73 16.45
CA ALA A 89 -7.06 0.87 17.04
C ALA A 89 -7.06 1.67 18.35
N ARG A 90 -5.90 1.87 18.99
CA ARG A 90 -5.73 2.59 20.26
C ARG A 90 -4.53 3.55 20.17
N PRO A 91 -4.61 4.60 19.34
CA PRO A 91 -3.48 5.50 19.14
C PRO A 91 -3.15 6.27 20.42
N ALA A 92 -1.88 6.24 20.82
CA ALA A 92 -1.39 7.01 21.97
C ALA A 92 -1.44 8.54 21.74
N ALA A 93 -1.37 8.95 20.47
CA ALA A 93 -1.51 10.34 20.04
C ALA A 93 -2.38 10.39 18.77
N PRO A 94 -3.71 10.51 18.90
CA PRO A 94 -4.65 10.44 17.76
C PRO A 94 -4.39 11.46 16.65
N GLU A 95 -3.82 12.61 17.01
CA GLU A 95 -3.50 13.71 16.08
C GLU A 95 -2.15 13.54 15.37
N ALA A 96 -1.33 12.57 15.78
CA ALA A 96 -0.05 12.31 15.15
C ALA A 96 -0.23 11.29 14.00
N PRO A 97 0.38 11.53 12.81
CA PRO A 97 0.41 10.52 11.77
C PRO A 97 1.03 9.22 12.30
N ALA A 98 0.28 8.12 12.18
CA ALA A 98 0.77 6.80 12.51
C ALA A 98 1.36 6.15 11.25
N GLU A 99 2.63 5.79 11.31
CA GLU A 99 3.23 4.88 10.34
C GLU A 99 2.96 3.44 10.79
N TYR A 100 2.50 2.58 9.87
CA TYR A 100 2.30 1.15 10.10
C TYR A 100 2.43 0.36 8.80
N SER A 101 2.73 -0.93 8.93
CA SER A 101 2.92 -1.82 7.78
C SER A 101 1.64 -2.52 7.37
N LEU A 102 1.39 -2.56 6.07
CA LEU A 102 0.31 -3.30 5.42
C LEU A 102 0.90 -4.31 4.45
N TRP A 103 0.36 -5.52 4.47
CA TRP A 103 0.85 -6.65 3.69
C TRP A 103 -0.17 -6.94 2.59
N LEU A 104 0.22 -6.73 1.34
CA LEU A 104 -0.54 -7.21 0.18
C LEU A 104 -0.04 -8.60 -0.17
N GLU A 105 -0.83 -9.61 0.17
CA GLU A 105 -0.61 -10.99 -0.25
C GLU A 105 -1.01 -11.16 -1.73
N ALA A 106 -0.19 -11.89 -2.48
CA ALA A 106 -0.51 -12.45 -3.78
C ALA A 106 -0.31 -13.97 -3.72
N ASP A 107 -1.41 -14.72 -3.72
CA ASP A 107 -1.42 -16.18 -3.56
C ASP A 107 -1.47 -16.85 -4.95
N CYS A 108 -0.30 -17.03 -5.56
CA CYS A 108 -0.16 -17.58 -6.89
C CYS A 108 0.00 -19.11 -6.87
N PRO A 109 -0.34 -19.84 -7.95
CA PRO A 109 -0.09 -21.28 -8.03
C PRO A 109 1.38 -21.70 -7.87
N ASP A 110 2.32 -20.82 -8.19
CA ASP A 110 3.77 -21.00 -8.07
C ASP A 110 4.34 -20.53 -6.72
N GLY A 111 3.48 -20.01 -5.83
CA GLY A 111 3.81 -19.66 -4.47
C GLY A 111 3.20 -18.33 -4.03
N VAL A 112 3.45 -18.00 -2.76
CA VAL A 112 2.95 -16.79 -2.13
C VAL A 112 4.02 -15.70 -2.14
N ALA A 113 3.61 -14.49 -2.52
CA ALA A 113 4.40 -13.28 -2.36
C ALA A 113 3.65 -12.26 -1.50
N TYR A 114 4.40 -11.45 -0.74
CA TYR A 114 3.89 -10.28 -0.06
C TYR A 114 4.60 -9.03 -0.53
N PHE A 115 3.82 -8.00 -0.84
CA PHE A 115 4.29 -6.65 -1.05
C PHE A 115 4.00 -5.86 0.23
N VAL A 116 5.05 -5.54 0.98
CA VAL A 116 4.94 -4.92 2.31
C VAL A 116 5.05 -3.41 2.18
N PHE A 117 3.91 -2.76 2.32
CA PHE A 117 3.77 -1.33 2.27
C PHE A 117 3.84 -0.71 3.66
N THR A 118 4.32 0.51 3.72
CA THR A 118 4.15 1.41 4.84
C THR A 118 3.07 2.43 4.50
N ASP A 119 2.02 2.54 5.33
CA ASP A 119 1.00 3.57 5.16
C ASP A 119 1.57 4.95 5.53
N GLN A 120 1.54 5.86 4.56
CA GLN A 120 1.97 7.25 4.69
C GLN A 120 0.87 8.21 4.24
N SER A 121 -0.36 7.71 4.03
CA SER A 121 -1.45 8.45 3.38
C SER A 121 -1.97 9.64 4.20
N ALA A 122 -1.67 9.66 5.50
CA ALA A 122 -1.95 10.78 6.40
C ALA A 122 -0.83 11.84 6.46
N MET A 123 0.30 11.63 5.77
CA MET A 123 1.46 12.52 5.81
C MET A 123 1.53 13.44 4.59
N THR A 124 1.86 14.69 4.83
CA THR A 124 2.38 15.62 3.81
C THR A 124 3.89 15.39 3.59
N PRO A 125 4.49 15.84 2.47
CA PRO A 125 5.95 15.79 2.27
C PRO A 125 6.75 16.44 3.40
N ALA A 126 6.22 17.51 4.00
CA ALA A 126 6.82 18.15 5.17
C ALA A 126 6.79 17.25 6.42
N GLN A 127 5.69 16.54 6.67
CA GLN A 127 5.61 15.54 7.75
C GLN A 127 6.48 14.31 7.46
N TRP A 128 6.56 13.88 6.20
CA TRP A 128 7.39 12.77 5.74
C TRP A 128 8.88 13.00 6.04
N ILE A 129 9.40 14.21 5.78
CA ILE A 129 10.80 14.53 6.11
C ILE A 129 11.00 14.74 7.62
N ALA A 130 10.01 15.32 8.32
CA ALA A 130 10.07 15.52 9.76
C ALA A 130 10.12 14.17 10.51
N TRP A 131 9.41 13.17 10.01
CA TRP A 131 9.46 11.80 10.52
C TRP A 131 10.86 11.20 10.37
N ARG A 132 11.47 11.28 9.18
CA ARG A 132 12.85 10.79 8.92
C ARG A 132 13.90 11.51 9.77
N LYS A 133 13.71 12.80 10.07
CA LYS A 133 14.56 13.55 10.99
C LYS A 133 14.60 12.96 12.40
N ARG A 134 13.57 12.23 12.84
CA ARG A 134 13.58 11.55 14.14
C ARG A 134 14.60 10.41 14.21
N PHE A 135 14.85 9.74 13.10
CA PHE A 135 15.78 8.60 13.03
C PHE A 135 17.18 9.00 12.55
N HIS A 136 17.26 9.97 11.63
CA HIS A 136 18.52 10.35 10.97
C HIS A 136 19.07 11.72 11.42
N GLY A 137 18.36 12.45 12.29
CA GLY A 137 18.78 13.74 12.81
C GLY A 137 19.07 14.77 11.70
N SER A 138 20.17 15.50 11.82
CA SER A 138 20.60 16.51 10.85
C SER A 138 20.99 15.93 9.48
N LYS A 139 21.28 14.63 9.38
CA LYS A 139 21.66 13.98 8.12
C LYS A 139 20.46 13.76 7.19
N ALA A 140 19.24 13.81 7.71
CA ALA A 140 18.04 13.56 6.92
C ALA A 140 17.91 14.51 5.73
N GLU A 141 18.30 15.78 5.88
CA GLU A 141 18.20 16.75 4.78
C GLU A 141 19.14 16.40 3.62
N GLY A 142 20.36 15.96 3.94
CA GLY A 142 21.34 15.54 2.91
C GLY A 142 20.93 14.25 2.19
N SER A 143 20.29 13.33 2.90
CA SER A 143 19.86 12.04 2.32
C SER A 143 18.51 12.09 1.62
N TYR A 144 17.58 12.93 2.07
CA TYR A 144 16.17 12.89 1.63
C TYR A 144 15.63 14.25 1.17
N GLY A 145 16.41 15.34 1.25
CA GLY A 145 15.95 16.69 0.88
C GLY A 145 15.59 16.81 -0.60
N GLN A 146 16.34 16.13 -1.48
CA GLN A 146 16.01 16.06 -2.91
C GLN A 146 14.66 15.35 -3.12
N THR A 147 14.48 14.18 -2.52
CA THR A 147 13.23 13.40 -2.58
C THR A 147 12.05 14.21 -2.08
N LYS A 148 12.21 14.95 -0.97
CA LYS A 148 11.19 15.87 -0.47
C LYS A 148 10.77 16.90 -1.54
N GLY A 149 11.72 17.59 -2.18
CA GLY A 149 11.41 18.59 -3.22
C GLY A 149 10.71 17.98 -4.44
N GLN A 150 11.10 16.76 -4.83
CA GLN A 150 10.45 16.02 -5.91
C GLN A 150 9.00 15.63 -5.55
N LEU A 151 8.76 15.20 -4.31
CA LEU A 151 7.42 14.90 -3.80
C LEU A 151 6.53 16.14 -3.70
N GLU A 152 7.09 17.29 -3.28
CA GLU A 152 6.37 18.57 -3.26
C GLU A 152 5.92 18.98 -4.67
N LYS A 153 6.79 18.81 -5.68
CA LYS A 153 6.45 19.05 -7.08
C LYS A 153 5.39 18.08 -7.59
N ALA A 154 5.55 16.78 -7.34
CA ALA A 154 4.56 15.78 -7.74
C ALA A 154 3.19 16.07 -7.11
N GLN A 155 3.15 16.53 -5.86
CA GLN A 155 1.93 16.96 -5.19
C GLN A 155 1.31 18.19 -5.84
N ALA A 156 2.11 19.18 -6.25
CA ALA A 156 1.61 20.33 -7.01
C ALA A 156 1.00 19.90 -8.36
N ASP A 157 1.50 18.82 -8.97
CA ASP A 157 0.98 18.22 -10.20
C ASP A 157 -0.22 17.26 -9.97
N GLY A 158 -0.72 17.19 -8.73
CA GLY A 158 -1.92 16.43 -8.34
C GLY A 158 -1.65 15.00 -7.87
N MET A 159 -0.40 14.61 -7.66
CA MET A 159 -0.06 13.30 -7.12
C MET A 159 -0.18 13.29 -5.60
N ARG A 160 -0.89 12.33 -5.03
CA ARG A 160 -0.92 12.10 -3.58
C ARG A 160 -0.17 10.83 -3.24
N VAL A 161 0.75 10.88 -2.28
CA VAL A 161 1.39 9.68 -1.75
C VAL A 161 0.44 8.96 -0.80
N GLY A 162 0.17 7.69 -1.07
CA GLY A 162 -0.59 6.77 -0.22
C GLY A 162 0.33 5.92 0.65
N GLY A 163 1.44 5.45 0.11
CA GLY A 163 2.37 4.62 0.86
C GLY A 163 3.72 4.41 0.20
N GLU A 164 4.52 3.56 0.81
CA GLU A 164 5.87 3.19 0.37
C GLU A 164 6.00 1.67 0.41
N LEU A 165 6.27 1.04 -0.73
CA LEU A 165 6.62 -0.37 -0.80
C LEU A 165 8.07 -0.54 -0.33
N ARG A 166 8.25 -1.07 0.89
CA ARG A 166 9.57 -1.25 1.49
C ARG A 166 10.19 -2.60 1.21
N PHE A 167 9.37 -3.65 1.20
CA PHE A 167 9.85 -5.01 1.09
C PHE A 167 8.98 -5.84 0.15
N ILE A 168 9.62 -6.81 -0.50
CA ILE A 168 8.95 -7.90 -1.18
C ILE A 168 9.41 -9.18 -0.50
N VAL A 169 8.46 -9.98 -0.03
CA VAL A 169 8.71 -11.30 0.55
C VAL A 169 8.20 -12.33 -0.44
N LYS A 170 9.01 -13.31 -0.83
CA LYS A 170 8.61 -14.38 -1.76
C LYS A 170 8.94 -15.73 -1.14
N GLY A 171 7.97 -16.63 -1.11
CA GLY A 171 8.17 -17.96 -0.51
C GLY A 171 8.48 -17.91 1.00
N GLY A 172 8.19 -16.80 1.68
CA GLY A 172 8.48 -16.59 3.10
C GLY A 172 9.85 -15.96 3.38
N GLU A 173 10.65 -15.67 2.34
CA GLU A 173 11.94 -15.02 2.47
C GLU A 173 11.90 -13.59 1.93
N LEU A 174 12.61 -12.68 2.60
CA LEU A 174 12.82 -11.33 2.08
C LEU A 174 13.61 -11.40 0.77
N LEU A 175 13.13 -10.71 -0.26
CA LEU A 175 13.87 -10.58 -1.50
C LEU A 175 15.09 -9.68 -1.28
N VAL A 176 16.28 -10.25 -1.38
CA VAL A 176 17.57 -9.55 -1.21
C VAL A 176 18.23 -9.30 -2.56
N GLY A 177 18.95 -8.18 -2.68
CA GLY A 177 19.79 -7.85 -3.85
C GLY A 177 19.08 -7.06 -4.94
N LYS A 178 17.78 -6.77 -4.80
CA LYS A 178 17.03 -5.84 -5.65
C LYS A 178 16.16 -4.93 -4.78
N THR A 179 16.07 -3.66 -5.15
CA THR A 179 15.08 -2.77 -4.54
C THR A 179 13.67 -3.15 -5.03
N PRO A 180 12.62 -2.87 -4.25
CA PRO A 180 11.25 -3.05 -4.74
C PRO A 180 11.01 -2.30 -6.05
N GLU A 181 11.50 -1.06 -6.20
CA GLU A 181 11.40 -0.30 -7.45
C GLU A 181 11.97 -1.06 -8.66
N ALA A 182 13.15 -1.70 -8.52
CA ALA A 182 13.76 -2.48 -9.60
C ALA A 182 12.92 -3.70 -9.99
N VAL A 183 12.26 -4.35 -9.03
CA VAL A 183 11.36 -5.49 -9.27
C VAL A 183 10.09 -5.03 -9.98
N LEU A 184 9.51 -3.92 -9.53
CA LEU A 184 8.29 -3.35 -10.14
C LEU A 184 8.52 -3.01 -11.62
N VAL A 185 9.59 -2.27 -11.94
CA VAL A 185 9.88 -1.85 -13.31
C VAL A 185 10.36 -3.01 -14.18
N GLY A 186 11.23 -3.87 -13.64
CA GLY A 186 11.89 -4.92 -14.42
C GLY A 186 11.05 -6.19 -14.55
N GLU A 187 10.74 -6.84 -13.42
CA GLU A 187 10.12 -8.17 -13.42
C GLU A 187 8.62 -8.10 -13.59
N LEU A 188 7.97 -7.14 -12.93
CA LEU A 188 6.52 -6.99 -12.95
C LEU A 188 6.04 -6.02 -14.04
N ALA A 189 6.95 -5.31 -14.69
CA ALA A 189 6.66 -4.33 -15.74
C ALA A 189 5.56 -3.32 -15.34
N VAL A 190 5.52 -2.94 -14.06
CA VAL A 190 4.61 -1.93 -13.53
C VAL A 190 5.03 -0.58 -14.09
N LYS A 191 4.10 0.09 -14.78
CA LYS A 191 4.34 1.42 -15.33
C LYS A 191 4.31 2.47 -14.22
N PRO A 192 5.35 3.32 -14.12
CA PRO A 192 5.30 4.50 -13.27
C PRO A 192 4.14 5.42 -13.64
N GLY A 193 3.58 6.14 -12.66
CA GLY A 193 2.64 7.23 -12.90
C GLY A 193 3.33 8.58 -13.04
N TYR A 194 4.50 8.74 -12.40
CA TYR A 194 5.26 9.99 -12.39
C TYR A 194 6.76 9.72 -12.27
N ASP A 195 7.55 10.47 -13.03
CA ASP A 195 9.01 10.45 -13.02
C ASP A 195 9.51 11.57 -12.09
N LEU A 196 10.03 11.18 -10.93
CA LEU A 196 10.48 12.13 -9.90
C LEU A 196 11.77 12.84 -10.31
N GLN A 197 12.60 12.21 -11.13
CA GLN A 197 13.85 12.80 -11.61
C GLN A 197 13.60 13.89 -12.64
N LYS A 198 12.62 13.69 -13.54
CA LYS A 198 12.20 14.68 -14.53
C LYS A 198 11.18 15.67 -14.00
N GLY A 199 10.50 15.33 -12.91
CA GLY A 199 9.44 16.15 -12.34
C GLY A 199 8.26 16.29 -13.30
N GLN A 200 7.78 15.18 -13.84
CA GLN A 200 6.61 15.16 -14.72
C GLN A 200 5.89 13.81 -14.68
N LYS A 201 4.63 13.78 -15.12
CA LYS A 201 3.89 12.52 -15.31
C LYS A 201 4.63 11.60 -16.28
N ALA A 202 4.68 10.33 -15.93
CA ALA A 202 5.30 9.33 -16.80
C ALA A 202 4.45 9.15 -18.07
N ALA A 203 5.10 8.81 -19.18
CA ALA A 203 4.39 8.53 -20.42
C ALA A 203 3.52 7.26 -20.26
N PRO A 204 2.32 7.22 -20.87
CA PRO A 204 1.42 6.08 -20.79
C PRO A 204 1.99 4.78 -21.38
#